data_AF-A0A2V2GM18-F1
#
_entry.id   AF-A0A2V2GM18-F1
#
_cell.length_a   1.000
_cell.length_b   1.000
_cell.length_c   1.000
_cell.angle_alpha   90.00
_cell.angle_beta   90.00
_cell.angle_gamma   90.00
#
_symmetry.space_group_name_H-M   'P 1'
#
loop_
_entity.id
_entity.type
_entity.pdbx_description
1 polymer ?
#
loop_
_entity_poly.entity_id
_entity_poly.type
_entity_poly.pdbx_seq_one_letter_code
_entity_poly.pdbx_strand_id
1 'polypeptide(L)'
;MFRYIDSINDNTEKLNRIKQVQSEVSYDYTAYDGYSFMKDGESYNFQDLAYNVFGKKCENYIYGGGFTKNYKYFFYEYDSHKKYMKKSDGKRIDFFTSDVALFCVDMENISCKLVYDFKNVYPIGYEAMQPDIGDLLDKNRMLLHYNGIYQILDLQSEQIVYSVELYEKKDYVNALSIPFCTDFSLNFYRSNGTVLEYYKIDGDTIKKHLYTITPDCLISRTGNYIYTYQLKSGSNSPLISEQYEFFECYDLTNDKEIDLSFLIDKLQEEWDKSRADNEKEKHIVDGETYYFERSFDFLKIYDENQNLIVTIDEYFMKENSNTFNDLYDLWVEEHDKYELVYFEVIEEKIFVRFEATYSMGKTTPVYIYEYDIQNNQIFYVGFFYGDSLFHFEILS
;
A
#
# COMPACT_ATOMS: atom_id res chain seq x y z
N MET A 1 -25.17 3.67 24.46
CA MET A 1 -25.75 2.78 23.42
C MET A 1 -26.96 3.43 22.72
N PHE A 2 -26.89 4.71 22.36
CA PHE A 2 -27.87 5.41 21.50
C PHE A 2 -27.21 6.70 20.98
N ARG A 3 -26.25 6.55 20.04
CA ARG A 3 -25.69 7.62 19.19
C ARG A 3 -25.13 7.09 17.84
N TYR A 4 -25.20 5.78 17.62
CA TYR A 4 -24.65 5.14 16.42
C TYR A 4 -25.70 4.93 15.31
N ILE A 5 -26.98 5.14 15.61
CA ILE A 5 -28.08 4.93 14.65
C ILE A 5 -28.36 6.24 13.87
N ASP A 6 -28.22 7.40 14.51
CA ASP A 6 -28.44 8.70 13.85
C ASP A 6 -27.31 9.07 12.86
N SER A 7 -26.07 8.61 13.10
CA SER A 7 -24.93 8.87 12.20
C SER A 7 -24.96 8.04 10.91
N ILE A 8 -25.65 6.89 10.89
CA ILE A 8 -25.74 6.05 9.69
C ILE A 8 -26.80 6.61 8.71
N ASN A 9 -27.92 7.12 9.24
CA ASN A 9 -28.98 7.70 8.42
C ASN A 9 -28.58 9.04 7.80
N ASP A 10 -27.88 9.91 8.55
CA ASP A 10 -27.42 11.22 8.06
C ASP A 10 -26.37 11.09 6.94
N ASN A 11 -25.42 10.16 7.09
CA ASN A 11 -24.43 9.87 6.05
C ASN A 11 -25.09 9.30 4.77
N THR A 12 -26.12 8.46 4.91
CA THR A 12 -26.83 7.88 3.76
C THR A 12 -27.55 8.97 2.95
N GLU A 13 -28.21 9.93 3.61
CA GLU A 13 -28.88 11.04 2.92
C GLU A 13 -27.87 11.97 2.23
N LYS A 14 -26.78 12.33 2.92
CA LYS A 14 -25.68 13.13 2.35
C LYS A 14 -25.06 12.46 1.13
N LEU A 15 -24.76 11.16 1.20
CA LEU A 15 -24.24 10.38 0.08
C LEU A 15 -25.22 10.33 -1.10
N ASN A 16 -26.51 10.12 -0.83
CA ASN A 16 -27.52 10.15 -1.89
C ASN A 16 -27.63 11.50 -2.58
N ARG A 17 -27.40 12.61 -1.85
CA ARG A 17 -27.34 13.96 -2.44
C ARG A 17 -26.10 14.15 -3.31
N ILE A 18 -24.93 13.69 -2.87
CA ILE A 18 -23.71 13.74 -3.70
C ILE A 18 -23.91 12.95 -5.00
N LYS A 19 -24.51 11.76 -4.93
CA LYS A 19 -24.82 10.94 -6.12
C LYS A 19 -25.77 11.63 -7.13
N GLN A 20 -26.45 12.72 -6.74
CA GLN A 20 -27.29 13.52 -7.64
C GLN A 20 -26.51 14.64 -8.34
N VAL A 21 -25.32 14.98 -7.87
CA VAL A 21 -24.44 15.98 -8.50
C VAL A 21 -23.80 15.36 -9.73
N GLN A 22 -24.06 15.94 -10.90
CA GLN A 22 -23.52 15.43 -12.15
C GLN A 22 -22.06 15.86 -12.32
N SER A 23 -21.24 14.95 -12.81
CA SER A 23 -19.88 15.25 -13.26
C SER A 23 -19.93 16.28 -14.40
N GLU A 24 -19.08 17.29 -14.33
CA GLU A 24 -18.92 18.31 -15.38
C GLU A 24 -18.08 17.77 -16.55
N VAL A 25 -17.16 16.86 -16.23
CA VAL A 25 -16.38 16.05 -17.17
C VAL A 25 -16.54 14.58 -16.81
N SER A 26 -16.70 13.71 -17.81
CA SER A 26 -16.90 12.28 -17.60
C SER A 26 -15.71 11.51 -18.16
N TYR A 27 -15.11 10.70 -17.30
CA TYR A 27 -14.06 9.75 -17.60
C TYR A 27 -14.58 8.36 -17.28
N ASP A 28 -14.22 7.35 -18.09
CA ASP A 28 -14.28 5.97 -17.62
C ASP A 28 -13.13 5.85 -16.62
N TYR A 29 -13.42 5.94 -15.32
CA TYR A 29 -12.42 5.93 -14.27
C TYR A 29 -12.71 4.86 -13.25
N THR A 30 -11.64 4.38 -12.62
CA THR A 30 -11.74 3.57 -11.41
C THR A 30 -11.02 4.27 -10.28
N ALA A 31 -11.70 4.44 -9.16
CA ALA A 31 -11.12 4.89 -7.90
C ALA A 31 -11.17 3.74 -6.90
N TYR A 32 -10.07 3.40 -6.23
CA TYR A 32 -10.05 2.23 -5.35
C TYR A 32 -9.19 2.41 -4.11
N ASP A 33 -9.62 1.84 -3.00
CA ASP A 33 -8.87 1.73 -1.76
C ASP A 33 -8.70 0.26 -1.35
N GLY A 34 -8.23 -0.01 -0.13
CA GLY A 34 -8.08 -1.37 0.37
C GLY A 34 -9.38 -2.17 0.46
N TYR A 35 -10.56 -1.53 0.45
CA TYR A 35 -11.83 -2.12 0.85
C TYR A 35 -12.93 -2.08 -0.22
N SER A 36 -12.81 -1.15 -1.16
CA SER A 36 -13.82 -0.87 -2.16
C SER A 36 -13.21 -0.25 -3.42
N PHE A 37 -14.00 -0.25 -4.49
CA PHE A 37 -13.73 0.57 -5.65
C PHE A 37 -15.00 1.27 -6.11
N MET A 38 -14.83 2.33 -6.88
CA MET A 38 -15.88 3.03 -7.58
C MET A 38 -15.61 2.99 -9.07
N LYS A 39 -16.65 2.71 -9.84
CA LYS A 39 -16.66 2.82 -11.31
C LYS A 39 -17.92 3.58 -11.72
N ASP A 40 -17.76 4.63 -12.53
CA ASP A 40 -18.86 5.45 -13.05
C ASP A 40 -19.82 5.98 -11.96
N GLY A 41 -19.30 6.35 -10.79
CA GLY A 41 -20.09 6.85 -9.66
C GLY A 41 -20.77 5.77 -8.80
N GLU A 42 -20.69 4.49 -9.19
CA GLU A 42 -21.19 3.36 -8.42
C GLU A 42 -20.09 2.70 -7.59
N SER A 43 -20.35 2.53 -6.29
CA SER A 43 -19.41 1.97 -5.33
C SER A 43 -19.65 0.48 -5.11
N TYR A 44 -18.57 -0.28 -5.10
CA TYR A 44 -18.54 -1.72 -4.94
C TYR A 44 -17.63 -2.10 -3.78
N ASN A 45 -18.19 -2.77 -2.77
CA ASN A 45 -17.44 -3.28 -1.64
C ASN A 45 -16.85 -4.66 -1.95
N PHE A 46 -15.54 -4.85 -1.77
CA PHE A 46 -14.87 -6.10 -2.10
C PHE A 46 -15.38 -7.29 -1.25
N GLN A 47 -15.73 -7.04 0.02
CA GLN A 47 -16.26 -8.08 0.90
C GLN A 47 -17.65 -8.55 0.49
N ASP A 48 -18.51 -7.64 0.00
CA ASP A 48 -19.83 -8.01 -0.54
C ASP A 48 -19.70 -8.82 -1.84
N LEU A 49 -18.79 -8.42 -2.73
CA LEU A 49 -18.47 -9.17 -3.95
C LEU A 49 -17.96 -10.58 -3.64
N ALA A 50 -17.03 -10.71 -2.69
CA ALA A 50 -16.52 -12.01 -2.23
C ALA A 50 -17.63 -12.86 -1.59
N TYR A 51 -18.49 -12.26 -0.77
CA TYR A 51 -19.61 -12.96 -0.13
C TYR A 51 -20.59 -13.54 -1.15
N ASN A 52 -20.89 -12.79 -2.21
CA ASN A 52 -21.79 -13.25 -3.27
C ASN A 52 -21.27 -14.48 -4.03
N VAL A 53 -19.95 -14.64 -4.12
CA VAL A 53 -19.29 -15.78 -4.77
C VAL A 53 -19.15 -16.96 -3.80
N PHE A 54 -18.76 -16.68 -2.55
CA PHE A 54 -18.27 -17.69 -1.63
C PHE A 54 -19.28 -18.15 -0.58
N GLY A 55 -20.28 -17.32 -0.29
CA GLY A 55 -21.36 -17.60 0.67
C GLY A 55 -20.95 -17.62 2.14
N LYS A 56 -19.70 -17.28 2.48
CA LYS A 56 -19.21 -17.16 3.86
C LYS A 56 -18.85 -15.71 4.15
N LYS A 57 -19.30 -15.20 5.29
CA LYS A 57 -18.98 -13.84 5.72
C LYS A 57 -17.55 -13.78 6.27
N CYS A 58 -16.89 -12.65 6.04
CA CYS A 58 -15.61 -12.33 6.65
C CYS A 58 -15.81 -12.21 8.16
N GLU A 59 -14.96 -12.85 8.95
CA GLU A 59 -15.02 -12.73 10.41
C GLU A 59 -14.35 -11.44 10.91
N ASN A 60 -13.31 -10.99 10.21
CA ASN A 60 -12.49 -9.88 10.65
C ASN A 60 -12.43 -8.74 9.60
N TYR A 61 -11.56 -8.85 8.61
CA TYR A 61 -11.31 -7.83 7.58
C TYR A 61 -10.66 -8.50 6.35
N ILE A 62 -10.74 -7.83 5.20
CA ILE A 62 -9.92 -8.17 4.04
C ILE A 62 -8.55 -7.51 4.16
N TYR A 63 -7.50 -8.17 3.69
CA TYR A 63 -6.12 -7.69 3.83
C TYR A 63 -5.23 -8.16 2.69
N GLY A 64 -4.04 -7.54 2.61
CA GLY A 64 -2.96 -7.92 1.71
C GLY A 64 -3.34 -7.98 0.22
N GLY A 65 -2.50 -8.68 -0.54
CA GLY A 65 -2.65 -8.87 -1.98
C GLY A 65 -2.06 -7.70 -2.77
N GLY A 66 -2.82 -7.14 -3.72
CA GLY A 66 -2.35 -6.00 -4.49
C GLY A 66 -3.25 -5.65 -5.67
N PHE A 67 -2.88 -4.57 -6.37
CA PHE A 67 -3.55 -4.09 -7.56
C PHE A 67 -2.70 -4.35 -8.79
N THR A 68 -3.36 -4.83 -9.84
CA THR A 68 -2.89 -4.76 -11.22
C THR A 68 -3.87 -3.87 -11.98
N LYS A 69 -3.53 -3.41 -13.19
CA LYS A 69 -4.31 -2.41 -13.95
C LYS A 69 -5.84 -2.58 -13.82
N ASN A 70 -6.36 -3.78 -14.07
CA ASN A 70 -7.81 -4.03 -14.05
C ASN A 70 -8.26 -4.94 -12.90
N TYR A 71 -7.35 -5.43 -12.06
CA TYR A 71 -7.67 -6.45 -11.06
C TYR A 71 -7.18 -6.11 -9.66
N LYS A 72 -8.05 -6.32 -8.67
CA LYS A 72 -7.70 -6.32 -7.25
C LYS A 72 -7.65 -7.75 -6.70
N TYR A 73 -6.50 -8.13 -6.15
CA TYR A 73 -6.31 -9.33 -5.35
C TYR A 73 -6.35 -9.01 -3.86
N PHE A 74 -7.10 -9.80 -3.09
CA PHE A 74 -7.19 -9.62 -1.63
C PHE A 74 -7.44 -10.94 -0.91
N PHE A 75 -6.97 -11.01 0.34
CA PHE A 75 -7.23 -12.12 1.23
C PHE A 75 -8.47 -11.83 2.08
N TYR A 76 -9.24 -12.88 2.34
CA TYR A 76 -10.54 -12.85 3.00
C TYR A 76 -10.57 -13.94 4.08
N GLU A 77 -10.34 -13.56 5.34
CA GLU A 77 -10.46 -14.46 6.48
C GLU A 77 -11.93 -14.68 6.84
N TYR A 78 -12.37 -15.93 6.83
CA TYR A 78 -13.80 -16.26 7.02
C TYR A 78 -14.08 -17.31 8.10
N ASP A 79 -13.03 -17.88 8.71
CA ASP A 79 -13.18 -18.78 9.85
C ASP A 79 -11.88 -18.73 10.68
N SER A 80 -12.01 -18.59 11.99
CA SER A 80 -10.90 -18.54 12.92
C SER A 80 -11.07 -19.56 14.06
N HIS A 81 -9.99 -20.26 14.39
CA HIS A 81 -10.01 -21.35 15.35
C HIS A 81 -8.87 -21.23 16.36
N LYS A 82 -9.23 -21.18 17.64
CA LYS A 82 -8.23 -21.20 18.72
C LYS A 82 -7.56 -22.57 18.81
N LYS A 83 -6.23 -22.58 18.74
CA LYS A 83 -5.36 -23.76 18.92
C LYS A 83 -4.32 -23.50 20.01
N TYR A 84 -3.59 -24.56 20.38
CA TYR A 84 -2.50 -24.47 21.33
C TYR A 84 -1.32 -25.35 20.92
N MET A 85 -0.11 -24.95 21.31
CA MET A 85 1.10 -25.77 21.19
C MET A 85 2.01 -25.60 22.42
N LYS A 86 2.98 -26.50 22.59
CA LYS A 86 4.01 -26.36 23.62
C LYS A 86 5.28 -25.76 23.00
N LYS A 87 5.85 -24.74 23.64
CA LYS A 87 7.20 -24.22 23.38
C LYS A 87 8.25 -25.28 23.66
N SER A 88 9.46 -25.06 23.17
CA SER A 88 10.65 -25.84 23.55
C SER A 88 10.92 -25.82 25.06
N ASP A 89 10.55 -24.74 25.76
CA ASP A 89 10.64 -24.61 27.23
C ASP A 89 9.45 -25.27 27.98
N GLY A 90 8.55 -25.93 27.27
CA GLY A 90 7.37 -26.63 27.83
C GLY A 90 6.17 -25.74 28.14
N LYS A 91 6.27 -24.41 28.00
CA LYS A 91 5.14 -23.49 28.21
C LYS A 91 4.09 -23.65 27.11
N ARG A 92 2.83 -23.46 27.49
CA ARG A 92 1.70 -23.42 26.55
C ARG A 92 1.69 -22.08 25.81
N ILE A 93 1.58 -22.15 24.49
CA ILE A 93 1.19 -21.05 23.61
C ILE A 93 -0.23 -21.29 23.16
N ASP A 94 -1.07 -20.26 23.27
CA ASP A 94 -2.34 -20.19 22.56
C ASP A 94 -2.13 -19.34 21.29
N PHE A 95 -2.72 -19.75 20.18
CA PHE A 95 -2.71 -19.00 18.91
C PHE A 95 -4.00 -19.29 18.13
N PHE A 96 -4.31 -18.48 17.13
CA PHE A 96 -5.44 -18.72 16.23
C PHE A 96 -4.94 -19.26 14.89
N THR A 97 -5.66 -20.21 14.32
CA THR A 97 -5.49 -20.56 12.89
C THR A 97 -6.71 -20.12 12.13
N SER A 98 -6.52 -19.72 10.88
CA SER A 98 -7.60 -19.18 10.08
C SER A 98 -7.76 -19.95 8.78
N ASP A 99 -8.98 -20.04 8.28
CA ASP A 99 -9.23 -20.35 6.88
C ASP A 99 -9.37 -19.04 6.11
N VAL A 100 -8.63 -18.92 5.01
CA VAL A 100 -8.49 -17.68 4.26
C VAL A 100 -8.64 -17.95 2.78
N ALA A 101 -9.42 -17.13 2.11
CA ALA A 101 -9.61 -17.20 0.67
C ALA A 101 -8.85 -16.05 -0.01
N LEU A 102 -8.25 -16.32 -1.17
CA LEU A 102 -7.74 -15.30 -2.08
C LEU A 102 -8.80 -15.06 -3.16
N PHE A 103 -9.25 -13.83 -3.28
CA PHE A 103 -10.14 -13.40 -4.35
C PHE A 103 -9.43 -12.52 -5.37
N CYS A 104 -9.98 -12.52 -6.57
CA CYS A 104 -9.64 -11.58 -7.63
C CYS A 104 -10.94 -10.88 -8.06
N VAL A 105 -10.93 -9.55 -8.05
CA VAL A 105 -12.00 -8.71 -8.59
C VAL A 105 -11.51 -8.06 -9.87
N ASP A 106 -12.21 -8.33 -10.97
CA ASP A 106 -12.13 -7.57 -12.20
C ASP A 106 -12.94 -6.29 -12.01
N MET A 107 -12.24 -5.16 -11.91
CA MET A 107 -12.85 -3.84 -11.65
C MET A 107 -13.55 -3.28 -12.90
N GLU A 108 -13.14 -3.70 -14.10
CA GLU A 108 -13.73 -3.27 -15.36
C GLU A 108 -15.10 -3.92 -15.57
N ASN A 109 -15.19 -5.24 -15.37
CA ASN A 109 -16.40 -6.03 -15.56
C ASN A 109 -17.23 -6.22 -14.28
N ILE A 110 -16.75 -5.71 -13.14
CA ILE A 110 -17.40 -5.83 -11.83
C ILE A 110 -17.69 -7.31 -11.53
N SER A 111 -16.67 -8.16 -11.66
CA SER A 111 -16.80 -9.60 -11.43
C SER A 111 -15.79 -10.06 -10.40
N CYS A 112 -16.18 -11.03 -9.56
CA CYS A 112 -15.34 -11.57 -8.51
C CYS A 112 -15.20 -13.08 -8.69
N LYS A 113 -14.01 -13.60 -8.42
CA LYS A 113 -13.72 -15.04 -8.43
C LYS A 113 -12.85 -15.43 -7.24
N LEU A 114 -13.09 -16.63 -6.74
CA LEU A 114 -12.21 -17.30 -5.79
C LEU A 114 -11.01 -17.88 -6.56
N VAL A 115 -9.80 -17.42 -6.24
CA VAL A 115 -8.56 -17.91 -6.84
C VAL A 115 -8.00 -19.08 -6.04
N TYR A 116 -7.99 -18.97 -4.71
CA TYR A 116 -7.45 -20.01 -3.85
C TYR A 116 -8.16 -20.03 -2.48
N ASP A 117 -8.32 -21.22 -1.88
CA ASP A 117 -8.93 -21.41 -0.57
C ASP A 117 -7.93 -22.10 0.39
N PHE A 118 -7.23 -21.30 1.20
CA PHE A 118 -6.26 -21.75 2.17
C PHE A 118 -6.95 -22.26 3.44
N LYS A 119 -6.60 -23.47 3.86
CA LYS A 119 -7.13 -24.10 5.06
C LYS A 119 -6.11 -24.14 6.17
N ASN A 120 -6.57 -23.89 7.40
CA ASN A 120 -5.75 -23.98 8.60
C ASN A 120 -4.41 -23.23 8.44
N VAL A 121 -4.49 -21.97 8.04
CA VAL A 121 -3.35 -21.05 7.98
C VAL A 121 -2.91 -20.75 9.41
N TYR A 122 -1.62 -20.93 9.66
CA TYR A 122 -1.01 -20.60 10.95
C TYR A 122 -0.47 -19.18 10.89
N PRO A 123 -0.48 -18.44 12.01
CA PRO A 123 0.07 -17.11 12.07
C PRO A 123 1.60 -17.20 12.02
N ILE A 124 2.23 -16.18 11.45
CA ILE A 124 3.68 -16.00 11.51
C ILE A 124 4.01 -15.51 12.92
N GLY A 125 4.51 -16.42 13.76
CA GLY A 125 4.67 -16.15 15.18
C GLY A 125 3.35 -16.16 15.95
N TYR A 126 3.45 -16.51 17.24
CA TYR A 126 2.26 -16.72 18.07
C TYR A 126 1.60 -15.43 18.58
N GLU A 127 2.27 -14.28 18.45
CA GLU A 127 1.74 -12.96 18.85
C GLU A 127 1.02 -12.25 17.70
N ALA A 128 1.19 -12.72 16.46
CA ALA A 128 0.50 -12.14 15.31
C ALA A 128 -1.01 -12.40 15.42
N MET A 129 -1.79 -11.30 15.35
CA MET A 129 -3.25 -11.36 15.42
C MET A 129 -3.88 -11.81 14.10
N GLN A 130 -3.11 -11.80 13.00
CA GLN A 130 -3.60 -11.91 11.63
C GLN A 130 -2.64 -12.79 10.81
N PRO A 131 -3.13 -13.73 9.98
CA PRO A 131 -2.26 -14.53 9.13
C PRO A 131 -1.84 -13.74 7.89
N ASP A 132 -0.58 -13.35 7.82
CA ASP A 132 0.01 -12.78 6.62
C ASP A 132 0.38 -13.90 5.61
N ILE A 133 -0.29 -13.89 4.44
CA ILE A 133 -0.30 -15.02 3.49
C ILE A 133 0.43 -14.68 2.19
N GLY A 134 0.56 -13.42 1.82
CA GLY A 134 1.18 -13.08 0.54
C GLY A 134 0.96 -11.65 0.09
N ASP A 135 1.71 -11.29 -0.93
CA ASP A 135 1.71 -9.96 -1.56
C ASP A 135 1.97 -10.07 -3.06
N LEU A 136 1.53 -9.05 -3.79
CA LEU A 136 1.78 -8.93 -5.22
C LEU A 136 3.29 -8.74 -5.48
N LEU A 137 3.90 -9.64 -6.25
CA LEU A 137 5.30 -9.55 -6.64
C LEU A 137 5.47 -8.60 -7.82
N ASP A 138 4.58 -8.70 -8.80
CA ASP A 138 4.47 -7.81 -9.95
C ASP A 138 3.11 -8.00 -10.63
N LYS A 139 2.91 -7.34 -11.78
CA LYS A 139 1.65 -7.38 -12.55
C LYS A 139 1.16 -8.77 -12.95
N ASN A 140 2.02 -9.78 -12.96
CA ASN A 140 1.71 -11.14 -13.40
C ASN A 140 1.80 -12.18 -12.28
N ARG A 141 2.37 -11.84 -11.13
CA ARG A 141 2.77 -12.85 -10.13
C ARG A 141 2.47 -12.38 -8.72
N MET A 142 2.06 -13.33 -7.89
CA MET A 142 1.88 -13.12 -6.47
C MET A 142 2.73 -14.11 -5.68
N LEU A 143 3.39 -13.63 -4.65
CA LEU A 143 4.09 -14.47 -3.70
C LEU A 143 3.12 -14.90 -2.60
N LEU A 144 3.11 -16.19 -2.31
CA LEU A 144 2.37 -16.78 -1.21
C LEU A 144 3.34 -17.36 -0.19
N HIS A 145 3.10 -17.10 1.09
CA HIS A 145 3.84 -17.67 2.21
C HIS A 145 2.87 -18.07 3.33
N TYR A 146 2.70 -19.38 3.51
CA TYR A 146 1.88 -19.89 4.60
C TYR A 146 2.40 -21.24 5.06
N ASN A 147 2.30 -21.51 6.37
CA ASN A 147 2.65 -22.80 6.97
C ASN A 147 4.08 -23.31 6.65
N GLY A 148 4.99 -22.43 6.28
CA GLY A 148 6.37 -22.77 5.89
C GLY A 148 6.63 -23.14 4.46
N ILE A 149 5.63 -22.93 3.63
CA ILE A 149 5.74 -23.09 2.20
C ILE A 149 5.70 -21.70 1.56
N TYR A 150 6.65 -21.46 0.67
CA TYR A 150 6.70 -20.29 -0.20
C TYR A 150 6.33 -20.74 -1.60
N GLN A 151 5.41 -20.01 -2.23
CA GLN A 151 4.90 -20.33 -3.55
C GLN A 151 4.84 -19.07 -4.42
N ILE A 152 5.04 -19.23 -5.72
CA ILE A 152 4.78 -18.18 -6.71
C ILE A 152 3.54 -18.60 -7.48
N LEU A 153 2.49 -17.80 -7.37
CA LEU A 153 1.26 -17.91 -8.14
C LEU A 153 1.41 -17.07 -9.41
N ASP A 154 1.28 -17.71 -10.56
CA ASP A 154 1.11 -17.01 -11.84
C ASP A 154 -0.35 -16.57 -11.97
N LEU A 155 -0.58 -15.26 -12.08
CA LEU A 155 -1.91 -14.65 -12.07
C LEU A 155 -2.68 -14.87 -13.37
N GLN A 156 -1.98 -15.12 -14.48
CA GLN A 156 -2.60 -15.35 -15.78
C GLN A 156 -3.19 -16.76 -15.88
N SER A 157 -2.43 -17.77 -15.46
CA SER A 157 -2.83 -19.18 -15.48
C SER A 157 -3.54 -19.62 -14.19
N GLU A 158 -3.44 -18.83 -13.12
CA GLU A 158 -3.90 -19.15 -11.77
C GLU A 158 -3.27 -20.42 -11.21
N GLN A 159 -2.02 -20.71 -11.62
CA GLN A 159 -1.29 -21.89 -11.18
C GLN A 159 -0.06 -21.53 -10.35
N ILE A 160 0.23 -22.39 -9.38
CA ILE A 160 1.49 -22.34 -8.65
C ILE A 160 2.61 -22.82 -9.58
N VAL A 161 3.49 -21.91 -9.99
CA VAL A 161 4.61 -22.19 -10.90
C VAL A 161 5.88 -22.58 -10.16
N TYR A 162 5.97 -22.22 -8.87
CA TYR A 162 7.08 -22.57 -8.00
C TYR A 162 6.59 -22.79 -6.57
N SER A 163 7.17 -23.76 -5.88
CA SER A 163 6.86 -24.06 -4.47
C SER A 163 8.11 -24.59 -3.78
N VAL A 164 8.41 -24.07 -2.61
CA VAL A 164 9.51 -24.55 -1.76
C VAL A 164 9.09 -24.55 -0.30
N GLU A 165 9.38 -25.64 0.41
CA GLU A 165 9.24 -25.70 1.86
C GLU A 165 10.53 -25.16 2.48
N LEU A 166 10.45 -24.04 3.22
CA LEU A 166 11.61 -23.41 3.84
C LEU A 166 11.78 -23.82 5.30
N TYR A 167 10.71 -24.23 5.99
CA TYR A 167 10.78 -24.60 7.40
C TYR A 167 9.65 -25.52 7.83
N GLU A 168 9.93 -26.26 8.91
CA GLU A 168 8.89 -26.97 9.63
C GLU A 168 7.87 -25.97 10.19
N LYS A 169 6.60 -26.31 10.04
CA LYS A 169 5.46 -25.57 10.61
C LYS A 169 5.60 -25.19 12.09
N LYS A 170 6.31 -25.97 12.92
CA LYS A 170 6.49 -25.60 14.34
C LYS A 170 7.41 -24.39 14.50
N ASP A 171 8.41 -24.27 13.64
CA ASP A 171 9.40 -23.19 13.71
C ASP A 171 8.77 -21.89 13.20
N TYR A 172 7.86 -21.99 12.24
CA TYR A 172 7.00 -20.88 11.78
C TYR A 172 6.18 -20.21 12.89
N VAL A 173 5.50 -21.01 13.71
CA VAL A 173 4.62 -20.49 14.78
C VAL A 173 5.41 -20.00 15.99
N ASN A 174 6.60 -20.58 16.23
CA ASN A 174 7.45 -20.20 17.36
C ASN A 174 8.34 -18.97 17.09
N ALA A 175 8.33 -18.42 15.87
CA ALA A 175 9.03 -17.19 15.56
C ALA A 175 8.50 -16.05 16.47
N LEU A 176 9.35 -15.52 17.37
CA LEU A 176 8.98 -14.56 18.42
C LEU A 176 8.64 -13.17 17.87
N SER A 177 9.25 -12.84 16.76
CA SER A 177 8.94 -11.75 15.85
C SER A 177 9.23 -12.34 14.48
N ILE A 178 8.74 -11.72 13.43
CA ILE A 178 9.25 -11.98 12.09
C ILE A 178 10.80 -11.91 12.18
N PRO A 179 11.58 -13.00 12.07
CA PRO A 179 13.01 -12.85 11.77
C PRO A 179 13.17 -12.42 10.30
N PHE A 180 12.05 -12.36 9.58
CA PHE A 180 11.91 -12.06 8.18
C PHE A 180 11.59 -10.56 8.05
N CYS A 181 12.57 -9.72 7.74
CA CYS A 181 12.17 -8.52 7.02
C CYS A 181 11.94 -8.96 5.58
N THR A 182 10.71 -8.82 5.11
CA THR A 182 10.48 -8.55 3.70
C THR A 182 11.21 -7.25 3.40
N ASP A 183 12.23 -7.28 2.56
CA ASP A 183 12.64 -6.01 1.96
C ASP A 183 11.48 -5.48 1.08
N PHE A 184 11.54 -4.20 0.67
CA PHE A 184 10.55 -3.64 -0.27
C PHE A 184 10.45 -4.41 -1.60
N SER A 185 11.35 -5.37 -1.84
CA SER A 185 11.35 -6.28 -2.99
C SER A 185 10.84 -7.68 -2.64
N LEU A 186 10.15 -7.84 -1.51
CA LEU A 186 9.51 -9.07 -1.02
C LEU A 186 10.47 -10.26 -0.90
N ASN A 187 11.75 -10.03 -0.60
CA ASN A 187 12.72 -11.11 -0.34
C ASN A 187 12.79 -11.42 1.15
N PHE A 188 13.21 -12.64 1.50
CA PHE A 188 13.17 -13.13 2.89
C PHE A 188 14.55 -13.44 3.41
N TYR A 189 14.74 -13.29 4.71
CA TYR A 189 15.94 -13.80 5.34
C TYR A 189 15.69 -14.37 6.72
N ARG A 190 16.63 -15.21 7.17
CA ARG A 190 16.70 -15.77 8.51
C ARG A 190 18.13 -15.71 9.01
N SER A 191 18.33 -15.20 10.20
CA SER A 191 19.58 -15.35 10.95
C SER A 191 19.46 -16.48 11.98
N ASN A 192 20.50 -17.30 12.09
CA ASN A 192 20.65 -18.28 13.15
C ASN A 192 22.08 -18.22 13.69
N GLY A 193 22.29 -17.42 14.74
CA GLY A 193 23.61 -17.14 15.28
C GLY A 193 24.45 -16.41 14.23
N THR A 194 25.44 -17.12 13.68
CA THR A 194 26.40 -16.58 12.70
C THR A 194 26.03 -16.87 11.26
N VAL A 195 24.88 -17.49 10.98
CA VAL A 195 24.48 -17.85 9.61
C VAL A 195 23.27 -17.03 9.20
N LEU A 196 23.39 -16.37 8.05
CA LEU A 196 22.30 -15.71 7.35
C LEU A 196 21.89 -16.56 6.15
N GLU A 197 20.63 -16.98 6.14
CA GLU A 197 19.99 -17.53 4.95
C GLU A 197 19.16 -16.44 4.29
N TYR A 198 19.50 -16.05 3.07
CA TYR A 198 18.78 -15.03 2.31
C TYR A 198 18.13 -15.67 1.08
N TYR A 199 16.85 -15.43 0.87
CA TYR A 199 16.06 -16.01 -0.21
C TYR A 199 15.64 -14.90 -1.16
N LYS A 200 16.30 -14.85 -2.31
CA LYS A 200 16.05 -13.86 -3.36
C LYS A 200 15.08 -14.43 -4.39
N ILE A 201 14.07 -13.66 -4.77
CA ILE A 201 13.22 -13.97 -5.92
C ILE A 201 13.97 -13.56 -7.20
N ASP A 202 14.18 -14.52 -8.10
CA ASP A 202 14.85 -14.34 -9.39
C ASP A 202 14.01 -14.96 -10.50
N GLY A 203 13.28 -14.10 -11.22
CA GLY A 203 12.21 -14.57 -12.11
C GLY A 203 11.24 -15.46 -11.33
N ASP A 204 10.91 -16.62 -11.87
CA ASP A 204 9.94 -17.55 -11.28
C ASP A 204 10.58 -18.53 -10.28
N THR A 205 11.76 -18.22 -9.78
CA THR A 205 12.49 -19.08 -8.85
C THR A 205 12.90 -18.33 -7.59
N ILE A 206 13.09 -19.08 -6.51
CA ILE A 206 13.66 -18.56 -5.26
C ILE A 206 15.08 -19.10 -5.13
N LYS A 207 16.06 -18.20 -5.15
CA LYS A 207 17.48 -18.51 -4.96
C LYS A 207 17.86 -18.32 -3.49
N LYS A 208 18.38 -19.39 -2.88
CA LYS A 208 18.95 -19.35 -1.53
C LYS A 208 20.41 -18.92 -1.58
N HIS A 209 20.73 -17.96 -0.73
CA HIS A 209 22.06 -17.48 -0.42
C HIS A 209 22.39 -17.80 1.03
N LEU A 210 23.66 -18.12 1.29
CA LEU A 210 24.15 -18.49 2.61
C LEU A 210 25.38 -17.65 2.94
N TYR A 211 25.24 -16.80 3.95
CA TYR A 211 26.30 -15.91 4.40
C TYR A 211 26.64 -16.17 5.87
N THR A 212 27.86 -15.81 6.23
CA THR A 212 28.28 -15.73 7.63
C THR A 212 28.04 -14.31 8.10
N ILE A 213 27.48 -14.11 9.29
CA ILE A 213 27.19 -12.78 9.83
C ILE A 213 27.63 -12.65 11.27
N THR A 214 27.83 -11.42 11.71
CA THR A 214 28.00 -11.08 13.12
C THR A 214 26.70 -11.37 13.89
N PRO A 215 26.72 -12.11 15.02
CA PRO A 215 25.53 -12.34 15.83
C PRO A 215 24.90 -11.03 16.34
N ASP A 216 23.60 -11.05 16.58
CA ASP A 216 22.85 -9.91 17.14
C ASP A 216 22.96 -8.61 16.31
N CYS A 217 23.18 -8.73 14.99
CA CYS A 217 23.14 -7.62 14.05
C CYS A 217 21.72 -7.41 13.49
N LEU A 218 21.44 -6.17 13.06
CA LEU A 218 20.35 -5.86 12.15
C LEU A 218 20.78 -6.17 10.71
N ILE A 219 19.82 -6.53 9.85
CA ILE A 219 20.06 -6.88 8.45
C ILE A 219 19.22 -5.95 7.58
N SER A 220 19.84 -5.34 6.58
CA SER A 220 19.20 -4.45 5.62
C SER A 220 19.76 -4.66 4.21
N ARG A 221 19.18 -3.97 3.23
CA ARG A 221 19.51 -4.09 1.81
C ARG A 221 19.50 -2.74 1.12
N THR A 222 20.42 -2.54 0.18
CA THR A 222 20.35 -1.48 -0.84
C THR A 222 20.68 -2.06 -2.22
N GLY A 223 19.79 -1.88 -3.20
CA GLY A 223 19.96 -2.43 -4.55
C GLY A 223 20.18 -3.95 -4.56
N ASN A 224 21.36 -4.42 -4.97
CA ASN A 224 21.73 -5.85 -4.96
C ASN A 224 22.63 -6.25 -3.78
N TYR A 225 22.74 -5.39 -2.76
CA TYR A 225 23.63 -5.59 -1.63
C TYR A 225 22.86 -5.82 -0.34
N ILE A 226 23.15 -6.91 0.35
CA ILE A 226 22.67 -7.17 1.71
C ILE A 226 23.78 -6.87 2.69
N TYR A 227 23.46 -6.20 3.79
CA TYR A 227 24.44 -5.80 4.77
C TYR A 227 23.91 -5.90 6.19
N THR A 228 24.84 -6.03 7.13
CA THR A 228 24.57 -6.15 8.55
C THR A 228 25.09 -4.93 9.30
N TYR A 229 24.35 -4.50 10.31
CA TYR A 229 24.70 -3.30 11.05
C TYR A 229 24.14 -3.28 12.47
N GLN A 230 24.60 -2.33 13.27
CA GLN A 230 24.02 -1.94 14.55
C GLN A 230 23.85 -0.42 14.61
N LEU A 231 22.81 0.02 15.33
CA LEU A 231 22.56 1.43 15.61
C LEU A 231 23.53 1.92 16.68
N LYS A 232 24.28 3.00 16.39
CA LYS A 232 25.09 3.69 17.40
C LYS A 232 24.17 4.56 18.25
N SER A 233 24.09 4.26 19.54
CA SER A 233 23.20 4.96 20.47
C SER A 233 23.53 6.46 20.55
N GLY A 234 22.53 7.32 20.33
CA GLY A 234 22.63 8.77 20.55
C GLY A 234 23.26 9.60 19.43
N SER A 235 23.42 9.05 18.22
CA SER A 235 23.93 9.81 17.06
C SER A 235 22.83 10.56 16.33
N ASN A 236 22.99 11.87 16.16
CA ASN A 236 22.18 12.72 15.27
C ASN A 236 23.00 13.21 14.05
N SER A 237 24.09 12.52 13.73
CA SER A 237 24.99 12.94 12.65
C SER A 237 24.34 12.78 11.29
N PRO A 238 24.53 13.70 10.33
CA PRO A 238 24.09 13.51 8.96
C PRO A 238 24.92 12.45 8.20
N LEU A 239 26.05 11.98 8.76
CA LEU A 239 26.89 10.95 8.15
C LEU A 239 26.44 9.55 8.58
N ILE A 240 26.18 8.69 7.61
CA ILE A 240 25.71 7.32 7.86
C ILE A 240 26.71 6.51 8.69
N SER A 241 28.01 6.65 8.43
CA SER A 241 29.07 5.96 9.17
C SER A 241 29.14 6.36 10.66
N GLU A 242 28.59 7.51 11.03
CA GLU A 242 28.52 7.97 12.43
C GLU A 242 27.22 7.57 13.12
N GLN A 243 26.20 7.15 12.36
CA GLN A 243 24.92 6.64 12.89
C GLN A 243 24.94 5.12 13.07
N TYR A 244 25.71 4.40 12.24
CA TYR A 244 25.70 2.95 12.19
C TYR A 244 27.10 2.35 12.33
N GLU A 245 27.17 1.17 12.92
CA GLU A 245 28.33 0.27 12.84
C GLU A 245 27.99 -0.86 11.86
N PHE A 246 28.76 -1.01 10.79
CA PHE A 246 28.54 -2.03 9.76
C PHE A 246 29.51 -3.19 9.98
N PHE A 247 29.05 -4.44 9.77
CA PHE A 247 29.88 -5.63 9.97
C PHE A 247 30.19 -6.35 8.66
N GLU A 248 29.17 -6.68 7.86
CA GLU A 248 29.32 -7.40 6.61
C GLU A 248 28.47 -6.78 5.50
N CYS A 249 28.91 -6.95 4.24
CA CYS A 249 28.16 -6.59 3.05
C CYS A 249 28.38 -7.64 1.95
N TYR A 250 27.31 -8.14 1.35
CA TYR A 250 27.35 -9.18 0.32
C TYR A 250 26.64 -8.70 -0.96
N ASP A 251 27.28 -8.93 -2.11
CA ASP A 251 26.67 -8.76 -3.42
C ASP A 251 25.90 -10.03 -3.81
N LEU A 252 24.57 -9.90 -3.91
CA LEU A 252 23.67 -10.99 -4.28
C LEU A 252 23.89 -11.50 -5.71
N THR A 253 24.46 -10.68 -6.60
CA THR A 253 24.72 -11.04 -8.00
C THR A 253 25.90 -12.00 -8.10
N ASN A 254 26.99 -11.65 -7.43
CA ASN A 254 28.26 -12.38 -7.49
C ASN A 254 28.43 -13.39 -6.35
N ASP A 255 27.54 -13.36 -5.36
CA ASP A 255 27.52 -14.19 -4.16
C ASP A 255 28.83 -14.08 -3.35
N LYS A 256 29.28 -12.85 -3.14
CA LYS A 256 30.57 -12.53 -2.50
C LYS A 256 30.45 -11.37 -1.54
N GLU A 257 31.28 -11.42 -0.50
CA GLU A 257 31.49 -10.28 0.39
C GLU A 257 32.17 -9.14 -0.37
N ILE A 258 31.77 -7.92 -0.07
CA ILE A 258 32.34 -6.70 -0.63
C ILE A 258 32.78 -5.75 0.48
N ASP A 259 33.67 -4.82 0.13
CA ASP A 259 34.23 -3.85 1.07
C ASP A 259 33.15 -2.92 1.63
N LEU A 260 33.16 -2.70 2.94
CA LEU A 260 32.21 -1.83 3.63
C LEU A 260 32.35 -0.36 3.22
N SER A 261 33.54 0.09 2.80
CA SER A 261 33.74 1.46 2.30
C SER A 261 32.86 1.76 1.10
N PHE A 262 32.77 0.82 0.16
CA PHE A 262 31.87 0.91 -0.99
C PHE A 262 30.40 1.02 -0.55
N LEU A 263 29.97 0.22 0.43
CA LEU A 263 28.60 0.29 0.95
C LEU A 263 28.30 1.65 1.57
N ILE A 264 29.20 2.16 2.41
CA ILE A 264 29.03 3.44 3.11
C ILE A 264 28.90 4.59 2.11
N ASP A 265 29.78 4.64 1.10
CA ASP A 265 29.74 5.65 0.05
C ASP A 265 28.40 5.60 -0.72
N LYS A 266 27.95 4.38 -1.07
CA LYS A 266 26.68 4.17 -1.77
C LYS A 266 25.47 4.62 -0.94
N LEU A 267 25.42 4.23 0.33
CA LEU A 267 24.32 4.64 1.22
C LEU A 267 24.31 6.15 1.42
N GLN A 268 25.48 6.79 1.53
CA GLN A 268 25.59 8.24 1.65
C GLN A 268 25.08 8.94 0.38
N GLU A 269 25.42 8.43 -0.79
CA GLU A 269 24.92 8.95 -2.08
C GLU A 269 23.37 8.86 -2.16
N GLU A 270 22.79 7.73 -1.77
CA GLU A 270 21.33 7.54 -1.74
C GLU A 270 20.65 8.50 -0.75
N TRP A 271 21.26 8.70 0.42
CA TRP A 271 20.76 9.63 1.43
C TRP A 271 20.81 11.09 0.95
N ASP A 272 21.93 11.50 0.35
CA ASP A 272 22.12 12.86 -0.17
C ASP A 272 21.17 13.15 -1.33
N LYS A 273 20.91 12.16 -2.21
CA LYS A 273 19.88 12.26 -3.27
C LYS A 273 18.49 12.45 -2.68
N SER A 274 18.08 11.63 -1.71
CA SER A 274 16.75 11.75 -1.09
C SER A 274 16.51 13.11 -0.43
N ARG A 275 17.58 13.78 0.03
CA ARG A 275 17.51 15.14 0.60
C ARG A 275 17.48 16.23 -0.46
N ALA A 276 18.18 16.02 -1.58
CA ALA A 276 18.13 16.90 -2.74
C ALA A 276 16.75 16.83 -3.41
N ASP A 277 16.10 15.67 -3.42
CA ASP A 277 14.78 15.38 -4.00
C ASP A 277 13.59 16.06 -3.28
N ASN A 278 13.82 17.11 -2.48
CA ASN A 278 12.80 18.13 -2.21
C ASN A 278 12.52 19.02 -3.44
N GLU A 279 12.94 18.59 -4.64
CA GLU A 279 12.66 19.26 -5.90
C GLU A 279 11.18 19.10 -6.26
N LYS A 280 10.62 20.17 -6.82
CA LYS A 280 9.25 20.20 -7.34
C LYS A 280 9.07 19.06 -8.34
N GLU A 281 7.96 18.33 -8.23
CA GLU A 281 7.66 17.23 -9.16
C GLU A 281 7.51 17.77 -10.58
N LYS A 282 8.23 17.19 -11.55
CA LYS A 282 8.19 17.61 -12.96
C LYS A 282 7.21 16.74 -13.74
N HIS A 283 6.22 17.35 -14.37
CA HIS A 283 5.24 16.65 -15.22
C HIS A 283 5.06 17.35 -16.56
N ILE A 284 4.58 16.60 -17.56
CA ILE A 284 4.17 17.13 -18.87
C ILE A 284 2.64 17.17 -18.91
N VAL A 285 2.08 18.31 -19.27
CA VAL A 285 0.63 18.58 -19.35
C VAL A 285 0.38 19.30 -20.67
N ASP A 286 -0.46 18.75 -21.53
CA ASP A 286 -0.72 19.22 -22.90
C ASP A 286 0.56 19.51 -23.71
N GLY A 287 1.56 18.64 -23.60
CA GLY A 287 2.86 18.79 -24.26
C GLY A 287 3.82 19.83 -23.65
N GLU A 288 3.43 20.56 -22.59
CA GLU A 288 4.25 21.57 -21.92
C GLU A 288 4.79 21.06 -20.57
N THR A 289 5.97 21.54 -20.16
CA THR A 289 6.62 21.13 -18.90
C THR A 289 6.22 22.04 -17.74
N TYR A 290 5.77 21.43 -16.64
CA TYR A 290 5.42 22.11 -15.40
C TYR A 290 6.09 21.48 -14.17
N TYR A 291 6.25 22.29 -13.13
CA TYR A 291 6.80 21.87 -11.85
C TYR A 291 5.76 22.06 -10.73
N PHE A 292 5.63 21.08 -9.84
CA PHE A 292 4.58 21.03 -8.83
C PHE A 292 5.19 20.99 -7.42
N GLU A 293 4.68 21.85 -6.54
CA GLU A 293 5.05 21.87 -5.11
C GLU A 293 3.79 21.66 -4.28
N ARG A 294 3.74 20.53 -3.58
CA ARG A 294 2.61 20.16 -2.73
C ARG A 294 2.91 20.44 -1.26
N SER A 295 1.90 20.95 -0.55
CA SER A 295 1.80 20.96 0.90
C SER A 295 0.45 20.34 1.30
N PHE A 296 0.21 20.16 2.60
CA PHE A 296 -1.07 19.67 3.11
C PHE A 296 -2.27 20.55 2.72
N ASP A 297 -2.05 21.86 2.51
CA ASP A 297 -3.13 22.82 2.28
C ASP A 297 -3.25 23.30 0.83
N PHE A 298 -2.25 23.04 -0.01
CA PHE A 298 -2.19 23.62 -1.35
C PHE A 298 -1.33 22.82 -2.33
N LEU A 299 -1.58 23.07 -3.61
CA LEU A 299 -0.71 22.73 -4.73
C LEU A 299 -0.28 24.01 -5.44
N LYS A 300 1.03 24.24 -5.57
CA LYS A 300 1.58 25.30 -6.43
C LYS A 300 2.09 24.70 -7.73
N ILE A 301 1.77 25.35 -8.84
CA ILE A 301 2.22 24.94 -10.17
C ILE A 301 3.08 26.05 -10.76
N TYR A 302 4.23 25.67 -11.30
CA TYR A 302 5.20 26.58 -11.90
C TYR A 302 5.47 26.20 -13.36
N ASP A 303 5.77 27.21 -14.18
CA ASP A 303 6.21 27.01 -15.57
C ASP A 303 7.64 26.45 -15.65
N GLU A 304 8.11 26.18 -16.87
CA GLU A 304 9.48 25.68 -17.12
C GLU A 304 10.56 26.62 -16.55
N ASN A 305 10.27 27.93 -16.50
CA ASN A 305 11.15 28.98 -16.00
C ASN A 305 11.02 29.22 -14.48
N GLN A 306 10.30 28.37 -13.75
CA GLN A 306 10.06 28.46 -12.31
C GLN A 306 9.18 29.67 -11.87
N ASN A 307 8.43 30.28 -12.79
CA ASN A 307 7.43 31.28 -12.44
C ASN A 307 6.16 30.59 -11.90
N LEU A 308 5.62 31.09 -10.80
CA LEU A 308 4.37 30.58 -10.24
C LEU A 308 3.20 30.91 -11.20
N ILE A 309 2.48 29.88 -11.62
CA ILE A 309 1.28 29.99 -12.46
C ILE A 309 0.04 30.11 -11.57
N VAL A 310 -0.13 29.17 -10.65
CA VAL A 310 -1.33 29.08 -9.81
C VAL A 310 -1.00 28.44 -8.46
N THR A 311 -1.79 28.80 -7.45
CA THR A 311 -1.90 28.06 -6.19
C THR A 311 -3.33 27.54 -6.08
N ILE A 312 -3.49 26.22 -6.06
CA ILE A 312 -4.77 25.54 -5.89
C ILE A 312 -4.88 25.20 -4.40
N ASP A 313 -5.77 25.89 -3.71
CA ASP A 313 -6.14 25.68 -2.31
C ASP A 313 -7.68 25.80 -2.16
N GLU A 314 -8.19 25.70 -0.93
CA GLU A 314 -9.64 25.84 -0.66
C GLU A 314 -10.22 27.16 -1.22
N TYR A 315 -9.48 28.28 -1.13
CA TYR A 315 -9.95 29.58 -1.62
C TYR A 315 -10.06 29.59 -3.13
N PHE A 316 -9.05 29.07 -3.83
CA PHE A 316 -9.08 28.90 -5.27
C PHE A 316 -10.29 28.05 -5.69
N MET A 317 -10.54 26.93 -5.02
CA MET A 317 -11.69 26.06 -5.31
C MET A 317 -13.03 26.78 -5.14
N LYS A 318 -13.20 27.52 -4.04
CA LYS A 318 -14.44 28.28 -3.76
C LYS A 318 -14.71 29.38 -4.79
N GLU A 319 -13.67 30.03 -5.28
CA GLU A 319 -13.79 31.09 -6.28
C GLU A 319 -14.04 30.55 -7.70
N ASN A 320 -13.57 29.34 -8.00
CA ASN A 320 -13.54 28.81 -9.38
C ASN A 320 -14.45 27.61 -9.63
N SER A 321 -15.10 27.03 -8.60
CA SER A 321 -16.02 25.89 -8.75
C SER A 321 -17.32 26.08 -7.96
N ASN A 322 -18.43 26.24 -8.68
CA ASN A 322 -19.76 26.24 -8.06
C ASN A 322 -20.07 24.87 -7.44
N THR A 323 -19.68 23.79 -8.12
CA THR A 323 -19.89 22.42 -7.65
C THR A 323 -19.12 22.15 -6.36
N PHE A 324 -17.89 22.67 -6.21
CA PHE A 324 -17.16 22.61 -4.94
C PHE A 324 -17.94 23.28 -3.81
N ASN A 325 -18.50 24.47 -4.04
CA ASN A 325 -19.31 25.17 -3.03
C ASN A 325 -20.57 24.39 -2.66
N ASP A 326 -21.28 23.81 -3.65
CA ASP A 326 -22.47 23.01 -3.41
C ASP A 326 -22.16 21.74 -2.58
N LEU A 327 -21.01 21.11 -2.84
CA LEU A 327 -20.53 19.94 -2.10
C LEU A 327 -19.95 20.31 -0.73
N TYR A 328 -19.36 21.50 -0.60
CA TYR A 328 -18.78 22.03 0.63
C TYR A 328 -19.84 22.10 1.74
N ASP A 329 -21.00 22.67 1.43
CA ASP A 329 -22.11 22.88 2.36
C ASP A 329 -22.79 21.58 2.82
N LEU A 330 -22.57 20.45 2.14
CA LEU A 330 -23.18 19.17 2.50
C LEU A 330 -22.48 18.46 3.66
N TRP A 331 -21.18 18.72 3.88
CA TRP A 331 -20.34 17.95 4.81
C TRP A 331 -19.62 18.77 5.88
N VAL A 332 -19.57 20.09 5.78
CA VAL A 332 -18.87 20.96 6.73
C VAL A 332 -19.82 21.42 7.85
N GLU A 333 -19.48 21.14 9.11
CA GLU A 333 -20.02 21.87 10.27
C GLU A 333 -19.25 23.19 10.45
N GLU A 334 -19.75 24.15 11.25
CA GLU A 334 -19.31 25.58 11.33
C GLU A 334 -17.79 25.87 11.49
N HIS A 335 -16.93 24.85 11.64
CA HIS A 335 -15.47 24.96 11.78
C HIS A 335 -14.64 23.98 10.93
N ASP A 336 -15.26 23.19 10.05
CA ASP A 336 -14.51 22.25 9.22
C ASP A 336 -13.90 22.94 7.99
N LYS A 337 -12.83 22.37 7.45
CA LYS A 337 -12.11 22.86 6.27
C LYS A 337 -12.06 21.75 5.23
N TYR A 338 -11.83 22.14 3.98
CA TYR A 338 -11.41 21.16 2.98
C TYR A 338 -9.92 21.30 2.76
N GLU A 339 -9.23 20.17 2.82
CA GLU A 339 -7.79 20.09 2.58
C GLU A 339 -7.53 19.42 1.23
N LEU A 340 -6.46 19.88 0.57
CA LEU A 340 -5.94 19.20 -0.60
C LEU A 340 -5.23 17.93 -0.12
N VAL A 341 -5.84 16.78 -0.33
CA VAL A 341 -5.29 15.51 0.16
C VAL A 341 -4.27 14.92 -0.81
N TYR A 342 -4.44 15.16 -2.11
CA TYR A 342 -3.55 14.63 -3.14
C TYR A 342 -3.70 15.35 -4.48
N PHE A 343 -2.69 15.20 -5.34
CA PHE A 343 -2.79 15.52 -6.76
C PHE A 343 -2.08 14.44 -7.58
N GLU A 344 -2.48 14.30 -8.83
CA GLU A 344 -1.85 13.36 -9.77
C GLU A 344 -1.96 13.90 -11.19
N VAL A 345 -0.97 13.60 -12.04
CA VAL A 345 -1.05 13.89 -13.48
C VAL A 345 -1.27 12.58 -14.23
N ILE A 346 -2.42 12.45 -14.89
CA ILE A 346 -2.84 11.24 -15.62
C ILE A 346 -3.17 11.63 -17.05
N GLU A 347 -2.55 10.94 -18.01
CA GLU A 347 -2.75 11.22 -19.45
C GLU A 347 -2.67 12.71 -19.79
N GLU A 348 -1.61 13.38 -19.30
CA GLU A 348 -1.35 14.82 -19.47
C GLU A 348 -2.39 15.76 -18.84
N LYS A 349 -3.25 15.28 -17.92
CA LYS A 349 -4.24 16.09 -17.20
C LYS A 349 -3.96 16.14 -15.71
N ILE A 350 -4.27 17.26 -15.07
CA ILE A 350 -4.02 17.47 -13.64
C ILE A 350 -5.29 17.15 -12.86
N PHE A 351 -5.22 16.17 -11.97
CA PHE A 351 -6.30 15.84 -11.04
C PHE A 351 -5.93 16.27 -9.62
N VAL A 352 -6.85 16.98 -8.96
CA VAL A 352 -6.73 17.39 -7.56
C VAL A 352 -7.84 16.78 -6.73
N ARG A 353 -7.52 16.44 -5.48
CA ARG A 353 -8.43 15.74 -4.58
C ARG A 353 -8.60 16.55 -3.31
N PHE A 354 -9.85 16.76 -2.91
CA PHE A 354 -10.22 17.50 -1.71
C PHE A 354 -11.08 16.66 -0.79
N GLU A 355 -10.76 16.68 0.50
CA GLU A 355 -11.51 15.99 1.55
C GLU A 355 -11.90 17.00 2.63
N ALA A 356 -13.09 16.82 3.23
CA ALA A 356 -13.45 17.56 4.43
C ALA A 356 -12.67 17.01 5.63
N THR A 357 -11.81 17.83 6.25
CA THR A 357 -11.06 17.41 7.43
C THR A 357 -11.93 17.45 8.68
N TYR A 358 -12.13 16.28 9.31
CA TYR A 358 -12.80 16.16 10.61
C TYR A 358 -11.79 16.02 11.77
N SER A 359 -12.25 16.37 12.96
CA SER A 359 -11.63 15.90 14.20
C SER A 359 -11.82 14.37 14.37
N MET A 360 -10.76 13.62 14.02
CA MET A 360 -10.53 12.17 14.21
C MET A 360 -11.73 11.19 14.06
N GLY A 361 -11.68 10.35 13.02
CA GLY A 361 -12.33 9.03 12.99
C GLY A 361 -13.64 8.90 12.21
N LYS A 362 -13.97 9.86 11.34
CA LYS A 362 -15.12 9.77 10.42
C LYS A 362 -14.62 9.71 8.97
N THR A 363 -15.16 8.76 8.19
CA THR A 363 -14.94 8.66 6.74
C THR A 363 -15.79 9.69 6.01
N THR A 364 -15.16 10.53 5.19
CA THR A 364 -15.82 11.54 4.36
C THR A 364 -15.58 11.23 2.89
N PRO A 365 -16.40 11.79 1.99
CA PRO A 365 -16.12 11.71 0.57
C PRO A 365 -14.90 12.54 0.21
N VAL A 366 -14.03 11.97 -0.62
CA VAL A 366 -12.99 12.72 -1.32
C VAL A 366 -13.52 13.12 -2.69
N TYR A 367 -13.54 14.40 -2.98
CA TYR A 367 -13.98 14.94 -4.26
C TYR A 367 -12.81 15.09 -5.22
N ILE A 368 -13.05 14.72 -6.47
CA ILE A 368 -12.04 14.66 -7.53
C ILE A 368 -12.38 15.73 -8.56
N TYR A 369 -11.39 16.54 -8.90
CA TYR A 369 -11.51 17.60 -9.89
C TYR A 369 -10.37 17.51 -10.91
N GLU A 370 -10.66 17.84 -12.15
CA GLU A 370 -9.66 18.10 -13.18
C GLU A 370 -9.37 19.60 -13.23
N TYR A 371 -8.09 19.97 -13.24
CA TYR A 371 -7.65 21.35 -13.45
C TYR A 371 -7.10 21.53 -14.86
N ASP A 372 -7.78 22.35 -15.65
CA ASP A 372 -7.31 22.83 -16.95
C ASP A 372 -6.44 24.07 -16.75
N ILE A 373 -5.12 23.86 -16.84
CA ILE A 373 -4.12 24.90 -16.65
C ILE A 373 -4.13 25.97 -17.74
N GLN A 374 -4.54 25.62 -18.97
CA GLN A 374 -4.52 26.55 -20.11
C GLN A 374 -5.64 27.58 -20.00
N ASN A 375 -6.80 27.15 -19.54
CA ASN A 375 -7.97 28.02 -19.37
C ASN A 375 -8.17 28.51 -17.94
N ASN A 376 -7.36 28.02 -16.99
CA ASN A 376 -7.50 28.23 -15.56
C ASN A 376 -8.92 27.89 -15.08
N GLN A 377 -9.40 26.70 -15.47
CA GLN A 377 -10.72 26.18 -15.15
C GLN A 377 -10.61 24.88 -14.35
N ILE A 378 -11.61 24.61 -13.53
CA ILE A 378 -11.68 23.38 -12.75
C ILE A 378 -13.01 22.69 -12.98
N PHE A 379 -12.97 21.38 -13.18
CA PHE A 379 -14.12 20.57 -13.54
C PHE A 379 -14.33 19.45 -12.54
N TYR A 380 -15.54 19.31 -12.03
CA TYR A 380 -15.91 18.21 -11.15
C TYR A 380 -15.97 16.89 -11.93
N VAL A 381 -15.18 15.92 -11.49
CA VAL A 381 -15.11 14.58 -12.09
C VAL A 381 -16.03 13.62 -11.33
N GLY A 382 -16.00 13.66 -10.00
CA GLY A 382 -16.73 12.71 -9.16
C GLY A 382 -16.25 12.72 -7.72
N PHE A 383 -16.59 11.67 -6.99
CA PHE A 383 -16.18 11.50 -5.59
C PHE A 383 -15.79 10.06 -5.32
N PHE A 384 -15.00 9.83 -4.29
CA PHE A 384 -14.76 8.51 -3.73
C PHE A 384 -15.19 8.52 -2.26
N TYR A 385 -15.90 7.48 -1.81
CA TYR A 385 -16.30 7.35 -0.40
C TYR A 385 -15.62 6.13 0.21
N GLY A 386 -14.51 6.38 0.90
CA GLY A 386 -13.62 5.36 1.44
C GLY A 386 -12.41 6.00 2.10
N ASP A 387 -11.31 5.27 2.17
CA ASP A 387 -10.04 5.83 2.63
C ASP A 387 -9.60 6.98 1.73
N SER A 388 -9.10 8.07 2.31
CA SER A 388 -8.60 9.21 1.53
C SER A 388 -7.29 8.92 0.82
N LEU A 389 -6.60 7.86 1.23
CA LEU A 389 -5.47 7.25 0.52
C LEU A 389 -5.97 6.20 -0.49
N PHE A 390 -6.66 6.65 -1.53
CA PHE A 390 -7.11 5.80 -2.65
C PHE A 390 -6.28 6.06 -3.91
N HIS A 391 -6.28 5.09 -4.82
CA HIS A 391 -5.70 5.23 -6.16
C HIS A 391 -6.79 5.59 -7.18
N PHE A 392 -6.45 6.42 -8.16
CA PHE A 392 -7.36 6.90 -9.18
C PHE A 392 -6.74 6.66 -10.55
N GLU A 393 -7.46 6.01 -11.45
CA GLU A 393 -7.00 5.67 -12.79
C GLU A 393 -8.08 6.00 -13.84
N ILE A 394 -7.67 6.47 -15.01
CA ILE A 394 -8.52 6.62 -16.20
C ILE A 394 -8.35 5.38 -17.07
N LEU A 395 -9.46 4.77 -17.46
CA LEU A 395 -9.55 3.65 -18.39
C LEU A 395 -9.64 4.23 -19.82
N SER A 396 -8.57 4.10 -20.60
CA SER A 396 -8.49 4.52 -22.00
C SER A 396 -8.98 3.50 -23.01
#